data_AF-A0A3D0SMS9-F1
#
_entry.id   AF-A0A3D0SMS9-F1
#
_cell.length_a   1.000
_cell.length_b   1.000
_cell.length_c   1.000
_cell.angle_alpha   90.00
_cell.angle_beta   90.00
_cell.angle_gamma   90.00
#
_symmetry.space_group_name_H-M   'P 1'
#
loop_
_entity.id
_entity.type
_entity.pdbx_description
1 polymer ?
#
loop_
_entity_poly.entity_id
_entity_poly.type
_entity_poly.pdbx_seq_one_letter_code
_entity_poly.pdbx_strand_id
1 'polypeptide(L)'
;GENAIYMALGMAADVTVLDRNVSVLARLAYRFGAALKTVYSTKASLEDYVLQADLVIGGVLVAGAEAPKLVTRDMVRRMKPGSVLVDVAIDQGGCFETSHATTHAEPTYVVDGVVHYCVA
;
A
#
# COMPACT_ATOMS: atom_id res chain seq x y z
N GLY A 1 1.59 1.91 8.48
CA GLY A 1 1.68 3.13 7.65
C GLY A 1 2.88 3.98 8.00
N GLU A 2 2.86 4.68 9.13
CA GLU A 2 3.84 5.73 9.47
C GLU A 2 5.32 5.30 9.49
N ASN A 3 5.63 4.10 9.97
CA ASN A 3 7.01 3.57 9.92
C ASN A 3 7.50 3.32 8.49
N ALA A 4 6.61 2.85 7.59
CA ALA A 4 6.96 2.64 6.19
C ALA A 4 7.27 3.98 5.49
N ILE A 5 6.50 5.02 5.81
CA ILE A 5 6.77 6.39 5.34
C ILE A 5 8.16 6.85 5.80
N TYR A 6 8.46 6.71 7.09
CA TYR A 6 9.75 7.14 7.64
C TYR A 6 10.93 6.46 6.93
N MET A 7 10.85 5.14 6.71
CA MET A 7 11.89 4.39 6.01
C MET A 7 12.02 4.79 4.54
N ALA A 8 10.90 4.88 3.82
CA ALA A 8 10.91 5.22 2.39
C ALA A 8 11.47 6.64 2.14
N LEU A 9 11.09 7.61 2.98
CA LEU A 9 11.66 8.95 2.93
C LEU A 9 13.16 8.97 3.25
N GLY A 10 13.60 8.17 4.23
CA GLY A 10 15.01 8.00 4.55
C GLY A 10 15.83 7.40 3.39
N MET A 11 15.17 6.66 2.50
CA MET A 11 15.75 6.12 1.26
C MET A 11 15.58 7.06 0.05
N ALA A 12 15.15 8.31 0.29
CA ALA A 12 14.91 9.33 -0.74
C ALA A 12 13.86 8.97 -1.81
N ALA A 13 12.89 8.12 -1.46
CA ALA A 13 11.76 7.82 -2.34
C ALA A 13 10.78 9.01 -2.42
N ASP A 14 10.02 9.10 -3.53
CA ASP A 14 8.83 9.95 -3.62
C ASP A 14 7.65 9.24 -2.94
N VAL A 15 7.21 9.76 -1.80
CA VAL A 15 6.25 9.08 -0.93
C VAL A 15 4.92 9.83 -0.89
N THR A 16 3.86 9.11 -1.26
CA THR A 16 2.47 9.55 -1.06
C THR A 16 1.77 8.61 -0.08
N VAL A 17 1.07 9.17 0.90
CA VAL A 17 0.17 8.43 1.81
C VAL A 17 -1.29 8.76 1.55
N LEU A 18 -2.12 7.72 1.47
CA LEU A 18 -3.57 7.83 1.34
C LEU A 18 -4.25 7.37 2.64
N ASP A 19 -5.13 8.19 3.19
CA ASP A 19 -5.95 7.86 4.36
C ASP A 19 -7.33 8.54 4.28
N ARG A 20 -8.35 7.98 4.94
CA ARG A 20 -9.68 8.60 5.04
C ARG A 20 -9.80 9.53 6.24
N ASN A 21 -8.88 9.45 7.20
CA ASN A 21 -8.87 10.28 8.39
C ASN A 21 -8.03 11.53 8.15
N VAL A 22 -8.70 12.67 7.96
CA VAL A 22 -8.06 13.98 7.72
C VAL A 22 -7.13 14.38 8.87
N SER A 23 -7.46 14.03 10.11
CA SER A 23 -6.61 14.31 11.28
C SER A 23 -5.31 13.51 11.23
N VAL A 24 -5.33 12.27 10.73
CA VAL A 24 -4.12 11.46 10.50
C VAL A 24 -3.27 12.11 9.41
N LEU A 25 -3.87 12.52 8.30
CA LEU A 25 -3.17 13.20 7.21
C LEU A 25 -2.53 14.52 7.68
N ALA A 26 -3.24 15.33 8.47
CA ALA A 26 -2.70 16.56 9.03
C ALA A 26 -1.52 16.31 9.97
N ARG A 27 -1.61 15.29 10.83
CA ARG A 27 -0.51 14.87 11.72
C ARG A 27 0.73 14.46 10.92
N LEU A 28 0.54 13.65 9.87
CA LEU A 28 1.64 13.18 9.02
C LEU A 28 2.27 14.34 8.25
N ALA A 29 1.45 15.25 7.69
CA ALA A 29 1.95 16.45 7.01
C ALA A 29 2.76 17.34 7.96
N TYR A 30 2.30 17.54 9.20
CA TYR A 30 3.04 18.30 10.22
C TYR A 30 4.38 17.63 10.57
N ARG A 31 4.40 16.29 10.72
CA ARG A 31 5.59 15.54 11.10
C ARG A 31 6.65 15.49 9.99
N PHE A 32 6.25 15.25 8.75
CA PHE A 32 7.18 14.99 7.63
C PHE A 32 7.37 16.19 6.69
N GLY A 33 6.55 17.24 6.85
CA GLY A 33 6.63 18.46 6.06
C GLY A 33 6.47 18.19 4.56
N ALA A 34 7.20 18.96 3.75
CA ALA A 34 7.12 18.90 2.29
C ALA A 34 7.66 17.58 1.67
N ALA A 35 8.35 16.74 2.46
CA ALA A 35 8.88 15.47 1.97
C ALA A 35 7.80 14.41 1.74
N LEU A 36 6.63 14.55 2.40
CA LEU A 36 5.52 13.60 2.28
C LEU A 36 4.31 14.25 1.60
N LYS A 37 3.80 13.61 0.56
CA LYS A 37 2.49 13.97 0.00
C LYS A 37 1.38 13.24 0.76
N THR A 38 0.43 13.99 1.29
CA THR A 38 -0.76 13.44 1.95
C THR A 38 -1.98 13.61 1.05
N VAL A 39 -2.75 12.54 0.87
CA VAL A 39 -3.89 12.52 -0.06
C VAL A 39 -5.10 11.88 0.62
N TYR A 40 -6.27 12.52 0.49
CA TYR A 40 -7.51 11.92 0.99
C TYR A 40 -7.90 10.71 0.13
N SER A 41 -8.17 9.58 0.79
CA SER A 41 -8.42 8.31 0.10
C SER A 41 -9.85 8.22 -0.45
N THR A 42 -9.98 8.45 -1.75
CA THR A 42 -11.14 8.12 -2.59
C THR A 42 -10.82 6.94 -3.52
N LYS A 43 -11.83 6.34 -4.15
CA LYS A 43 -11.61 5.30 -5.17
C LYS A 43 -10.74 5.82 -6.33
N ALA A 44 -11.05 7.01 -6.84
CA ALA A 44 -10.33 7.63 -7.95
C ALA A 44 -8.87 7.92 -7.59
N SER A 45 -8.63 8.59 -6.46
CA SER A 45 -7.26 8.86 -6.01
C SER A 45 -6.47 7.57 -5.74
N LEU A 46 -7.10 6.57 -5.14
CA LEU A 46 -6.44 5.28 -4.89
C LEU A 46 -5.98 4.65 -6.21
N GLU A 47 -6.88 4.57 -7.19
CA GLU A 47 -6.57 4.04 -8.52
C GLU A 47 -5.43 4.81 -9.18
N ASP A 48 -5.51 6.15 -9.23
CA ASP A 48 -4.50 6.99 -9.86
C ASP A 48 -3.09 6.77 -9.29
N TYR A 49 -2.97 6.74 -7.95
CA TYR A 49 -1.67 6.56 -7.30
C TYR A 49 -1.15 5.13 -7.37
N VAL A 50 -2.02 4.12 -7.31
CA VAL A 50 -1.60 2.70 -7.41
C VAL A 50 -1.00 2.41 -8.78
N LEU A 51 -1.61 2.92 -9.86
CA LEU A 51 -1.13 2.65 -11.22
C LEU A 51 0.21 3.32 -11.54
N GLN A 52 0.52 4.42 -10.84
CA GLN A 52 1.76 5.16 -11.00
C GLN A 52 2.88 4.66 -10.09
N ALA A 53 2.56 3.88 -9.05
CA ALA A 53 3.53 3.46 -8.05
C ALA A 53 4.45 2.35 -8.55
N ASP A 54 5.72 2.42 -8.16
CA ASP A 54 6.68 1.31 -8.28
C ASP A 54 6.59 0.36 -7.07
N LEU A 55 6.10 0.86 -5.93
CA LEU A 55 5.86 0.13 -4.69
C LEU A 55 4.58 0.64 -4.01
N VAL A 56 3.68 -0.27 -3.63
CA VAL A 56 2.52 0.04 -2.78
C VAL A 56 2.59 -0.79 -1.50
N ILE A 57 2.44 -0.14 -0.36
CA ILE A 57 2.41 -0.78 0.95
C ILE A 57 1.00 -0.70 1.54
N GLY A 58 0.35 -1.85 1.61
CA GLY A 58 -0.96 -2.05 2.20
C GLY A 58 -0.89 -2.07 3.72
N GLY A 59 -1.13 -0.92 4.36
CA GLY A 59 -1.04 -0.75 5.81
C GLY A 59 -2.39 -0.52 6.50
N VAL A 60 -3.48 -1.00 5.93
CA VAL A 60 -4.85 -0.73 6.40
C VAL A 60 -5.24 -1.77 7.46
N LEU A 61 -5.62 -1.27 8.64
CA LEU A 61 -6.06 -2.08 9.77
C LEU A 61 -7.50 -1.68 10.12
N VAL A 62 -8.41 -2.63 10.14
CA VAL A 62 -9.77 -2.44 10.68
C VAL A 62 -9.90 -3.34 11.89
N ALA A 63 -10.07 -2.75 13.07
CA ALA A 63 -10.12 -3.51 14.32
C ALA A 63 -11.31 -4.49 14.32
N GLY A 64 -11.01 -5.79 14.43
CA GLY A 64 -12.01 -6.86 14.52
C GLY A 64 -12.71 -7.22 13.21
N ALA A 65 -12.21 -6.77 12.06
CA ALA A 65 -12.78 -7.10 10.75
C ALA A 65 -11.69 -7.49 9.74
N GLU A 66 -12.09 -8.17 8.67
CA GLU A 66 -11.22 -8.39 7.52
C GLU A 66 -10.79 -7.05 6.90
N ALA A 67 -9.57 -7.03 6.37
CA ALA A 67 -9.07 -5.88 5.65
C ALA A 67 -9.92 -5.64 4.39
N PRO A 68 -10.40 -4.41 4.14
CA PRO A 68 -11.15 -4.13 2.92
C PRO A 68 -10.24 -4.33 1.70
N LYS A 69 -10.79 -4.92 0.64
CA LYS A 69 -10.13 -5.04 -0.66
C LYS A 69 -10.12 -3.68 -1.36
N LEU A 70 -9.01 -2.96 -1.21
CA LEU A 70 -8.84 -1.61 -1.72
C LEU A 70 -8.28 -1.61 -3.14
N VAL A 71 -7.28 -2.45 -3.40
CA VAL A 71 -6.69 -2.61 -4.74
C VAL A 71 -7.31 -3.81 -5.41
N THR A 72 -8.00 -3.56 -6.52
CA THR A 72 -8.70 -4.61 -7.28
C THR A 72 -7.76 -5.34 -8.23
N ARG A 73 -8.13 -6.55 -8.66
CA ARG A 73 -7.38 -7.29 -9.68
C ARG A 73 -7.25 -6.50 -10.99
N ASP A 74 -8.26 -5.71 -11.36
CA ASP A 74 -8.18 -4.83 -12.55
C ASP A 74 -7.08 -3.77 -12.40
N MET A 75 -6.98 -3.15 -11.21
CA MET A 75 -5.91 -2.20 -10.92
C MET A 75 -4.54 -2.88 -11.02
N VAL A 76 -4.37 -4.06 -10.41
CA VAL A 76 -3.10 -4.82 -10.46
C VAL A 76 -2.66 -5.10 -11.88
N ARG A 77 -3.59 -5.54 -12.75
CA ARG A 77 -3.31 -5.82 -14.17
C ARG A 77 -2.81 -4.59 -14.95
N ARG A 78 -3.18 -3.39 -14.50
CA ARG A 78 -2.82 -2.10 -15.12
C ARG A 78 -1.61 -1.43 -14.47
N MET A 79 -1.07 -1.99 -13.39
CA MET A 79 0.15 -1.47 -12.75
C MET A 79 1.37 -1.65 -13.67
N LYS A 80 2.43 -0.91 -13.38
CA LYS A 80 3.72 -1.07 -14.06
C LYS A 80 4.25 -2.50 -13.85
N PRO A 81 4.67 -3.21 -14.91
CA PRO A 81 5.40 -4.47 -14.76
C PRO A 81 6.66 -4.27 -13.91
N GLY A 82 6.90 -5.20 -12.98
CA GLY A 82 8.01 -5.13 -12.01
C GLY A 82 7.70 -4.31 -10.76
N SER A 83 6.54 -3.64 -10.69
CA SER A 83 6.08 -2.99 -9.45
C SER A 83 5.82 -4.01 -8.35
N VAL A 84 5.85 -3.54 -7.10
CA VAL A 84 5.74 -4.40 -5.91
C VAL A 84 4.54 -4.00 -5.06
N LEU A 85 3.79 -5.00 -4.59
CA LEU A 85 2.74 -4.89 -3.59
C LEU A 85 3.20 -5.58 -2.30
N VAL A 86 3.27 -4.84 -1.20
CA VAL A 86 3.55 -5.37 0.14
C VAL A 86 2.28 -5.28 0.98
N ASP A 87 1.68 -6.42 1.31
CA ASP A 87 0.42 -6.46 2.06
C ASP A 87 0.68 -6.78 3.54
N VAL A 88 0.78 -5.72 4.36
CA VAL A 88 1.02 -5.86 5.81
C VAL A 88 -0.27 -6.27 6.55
N ALA A 89 -1.43 -6.17 5.88
CA ALA A 89 -2.72 -6.57 6.43
C ALA A 89 -3.06 -8.05 6.13
N ILE A 90 -2.08 -8.86 5.70
CA ILE A 90 -2.32 -10.23 5.24
C ILE A 90 -2.91 -11.13 6.32
N ASP A 91 -2.56 -10.90 7.59
CA ASP A 91 -3.12 -11.59 8.75
C ASP A 91 -4.65 -11.39 8.90
N GLN A 92 -5.19 -10.36 8.24
CA GLN A 92 -6.63 -10.05 8.18
C GLN A 92 -7.21 -10.26 6.77
N GLY A 93 -6.59 -11.14 5.98
CA GLY A 93 -7.00 -11.47 4.62
C GLY A 93 -6.40 -10.59 3.53
N GLY A 94 -5.65 -9.53 3.89
CA GLY A 94 -4.96 -8.65 2.96
C GLY A 94 -5.86 -7.59 2.32
N CYS A 95 -5.30 -6.41 2.03
CA CYS A 95 -6.04 -5.30 1.44
C CYS A 95 -6.01 -5.26 -0.10
N PHE A 96 -5.33 -6.21 -0.75
CA PHE A 96 -5.36 -6.40 -2.20
C PHE A 96 -6.19 -7.64 -2.58
N GLU A 97 -6.94 -7.58 -3.69
CA GLU A 97 -7.76 -8.72 -4.16
C GLU A 97 -6.93 -9.92 -4.63
N THR A 98 -5.70 -9.66 -5.08
CA THR A 98 -4.75 -10.67 -5.57
C THR A 98 -3.86 -11.24 -4.47
N SER A 99 -3.94 -10.70 -3.25
CA SER A 99 -3.17 -11.16 -2.10
C SER A 99 -3.61 -12.55 -1.62
N HIS A 100 -2.64 -13.42 -1.38
CA HIS A 100 -2.75 -14.60 -0.52
C HIS A 100 -1.48 -14.73 0.32
N ALA A 101 -1.60 -15.39 1.48
CA ALA A 101 -0.51 -15.51 2.43
C ALA A 101 0.66 -16.32 1.86
N THR A 102 1.87 -15.80 2.06
CA THR A 102 3.14 -16.46 1.74
C THR A 102 3.91 -16.80 3.01
N THR A 103 5.01 -17.52 2.89
CA THR A 103 5.89 -17.85 4.03
C THR A 103 7.24 -17.16 3.88
N HIS A 104 8.05 -17.11 4.93
CA HIS A 104 9.42 -16.61 4.84
C HIS A 104 10.31 -17.43 3.88
N ALA A 105 9.99 -18.71 3.66
CA ALA A 105 10.74 -19.57 2.73
C ALA A 105 10.39 -19.26 1.26
N GLU A 106 9.13 -18.90 1.00
CA GLU A 106 8.61 -18.55 -0.32
C GLU A 106 7.86 -17.21 -0.24
N PRO A 107 8.58 -16.07 -0.07
CA PRO A 107 7.98 -14.83 0.39
C PRO A 107 7.26 -14.03 -0.69
N THR A 108 7.41 -14.42 -1.96
CA THR A 108 6.90 -13.65 -3.09
C THR A 108 6.34 -14.50 -4.20
N TYR A 109 5.37 -13.95 -4.93
CA TYR A 109 4.84 -14.48 -6.19
C TYR A 109 4.53 -13.33 -7.14
N VAL A 110 4.22 -13.65 -8.40
CA VAL A 110 3.93 -12.66 -9.44
C VAL A 110 2.52 -12.84 -9.98
N VAL A 111 1.76 -11.74 -10.08
CA VAL A 111 0.44 -11.69 -10.72
C VAL A 111 0.44 -10.53 -11.70
N ASP A 112 0.13 -10.81 -12.97
CA ASP A 112 0.07 -9.79 -14.04
C ASP A 112 1.34 -8.91 -14.16
N GLY A 113 2.51 -9.49 -13.86
CA GLY A 113 3.80 -8.79 -13.87
C GLY A 113 4.11 -7.99 -12.61
N VAL A 114 3.26 -8.04 -11.58
CA VAL A 114 3.42 -7.34 -10.29
C VAL A 114 3.86 -8.33 -9.22
N VAL A 115 4.94 -8.01 -8.52
CA VAL A 115 5.47 -8.83 -7.43
C VAL A 115 4.64 -8.59 -6.17
N HIS A 116 4.19 -9.66 -5.53
CA HIS A 116 3.48 -9.61 -4.26
C HIS A 116 4.38 -10.12 -3.14
N TYR A 117 4.39 -9.42 -2.02
CA TYR A 117 4.99 -9.85 -0.76
C TYR A 117 3.91 -9.82 0.33
N CYS A 118 3.54 -10.99 0.83
CA CYS A 118 2.37 -11.18 1.70
C CYS A 118 2.67 -12.17 2.82
N VAL A 119 3.83 -12.05 3.48
CA VAL A 119 4.28 -13.02 4.48
C VAL A 119 3.45 -12.92 5.76
N ALA A 120 2.89 -14.05 6.18
CA ALA A 120 2.23 -14.28 7.46
C ALA A 120 3.08 -15.21 8.35
#